data_AF-A0A1G6YYP6-F1
#
_entry.id   AF-A0A1G6YYP6-F1
#
_cell.length_a   1.000
_cell.length_b   1.000
_cell.length_c   1.000
_cell.angle_alpha   90.00
_cell.angle_beta   90.00
_cell.angle_gamma   90.00
#
_symmetry.space_group_name_H-M   'P 1'
#
loop_
_entity.id
_entity.type
_entity.pdbx_description
1 polymer ?
#
loop_
_entity_poly.entity_id
_entity_poly.type
_entity_poly.pdbx_seq_one_letter_code
_entity_poly.pdbx_strand_id
1 'polypeptide(L)'
;MVKPLYRRLTVLLLVLLLSAPLTLWATVPVNINSATIVQLQEIKGIGEKTAEKIVAYREQHGAFTSVDQLCQVQGIGAKSLEKIAPQVCLQ
;
A
#
# COMPACT_ATOMS: atom_id res chain seq x y z
N MET A 1 36.03 8.53 -50.27
CA MET A 1 36.21 7.38 -49.38
C MET A 1 36.21 7.85 -47.93
N VAL A 2 35.02 8.08 -47.38
CA VAL A 2 34.64 8.22 -45.96
C VAL A 2 33.12 8.39 -46.01
N LYS A 3 32.38 8.04 -44.95
CA LYS A 3 30.92 8.15 -44.78
C LYS A 3 30.03 6.94 -45.17
N PRO A 4 30.24 5.75 -44.56
CA PRO A 4 29.15 4.80 -44.31
C PRO A 4 28.76 4.71 -42.83
N LEU A 5 29.31 5.55 -41.95
CA LEU A 5 29.22 5.33 -40.50
C LEU A 5 28.05 6.05 -39.79
N TYR A 6 27.33 6.95 -40.46
CA TYR A 6 26.22 7.70 -39.81
C TYR A 6 24.82 7.20 -40.20
N ARG A 7 24.70 6.31 -41.20
CA ARG A 7 23.41 5.82 -41.71
C ARG A 7 22.75 4.79 -40.79
N ARG A 8 23.47 4.29 -39.78
CA ARG A 8 22.96 3.34 -38.79
C ARG A 8 22.87 3.92 -37.37
N LEU A 9 23.33 5.16 -37.17
CA LEU A 9 23.43 5.78 -35.85
C LEU A 9 22.19 6.60 -35.47
N THR A 10 21.43 7.10 -36.45
CA THR A 10 20.25 7.95 -36.20
C THR A 10 19.04 7.21 -35.61
N VAL A 11 18.97 5.88 -35.71
CA VAL A 11 17.82 5.10 -35.17
C VAL A 11 18.11 4.52 -33.78
N LEU A 12 19.37 4.48 -33.35
CA LEU A 12 19.76 3.89 -32.06
C LEU A 12 19.75 4.88 -30.88
N LEU A 13 19.24 6.11 -31.08
CA LEU A 13 19.10 7.11 -30.01
C LEU A 13 17.63 7.35 -29.60
N LEU A 14 16.65 6.69 -30.24
CA LEU A 14 15.22 6.86 -29.94
C LEU A 14 14.54 5.65 -29.25
N VAL A 15 15.26 4.54 -29.03
CA VAL A 15 14.68 3.29 -28.44
C VAL A 15 15.20 3.02 -27.02
N LEU A 16 16.03 3.90 -26.45
CA LEU A 16 16.59 3.74 -25.10
C LEU A 16 15.83 4.52 -24.00
N LEU A 17 14.56 4.88 -24.25
CA LEU A 17 13.67 5.54 -23.28
C LEU A 17 12.35 4.77 -23.06
N LEU A 18 12.27 3.50 -23.47
CA LEU A 18 11.03 2.71 -23.39
C LEU A 18 11.22 1.35 -22.71
N SER A 19 12.13 1.24 -21.75
CA SER A 19 12.33 0.03 -20.94
C SER A 19 12.46 0.33 -19.45
N ALA A 20 11.83 1.40 -18.98
CA ALA A 20 11.51 1.48 -17.56
C ALA A 20 10.22 0.67 -17.36
N PRO A 21 10.22 -0.45 -16.63
CA PRO A 21 8.97 -1.01 -16.17
C PRO A 21 8.31 0.08 -15.34
N LEU A 22 7.16 0.59 -15.80
CA LEU A 22 6.28 1.38 -14.94
C LEU A 22 5.80 0.42 -13.86
N THR A 23 6.56 0.28 -12.78
CA THR A 23 6.06 -0.35 -11.57
C THR A 23 5.07 0.62 -10.97
N LEU A 24 3.84 0.56 -11.48
CA LEU A 24 2.67 1.13 -10.85
C LEU A 24 2.50 0.36 -9.53
N TRP A 25 3.13 0.84 -8.46
CA TRP A 25 2.91 0.30 -7.13
C TRP A 25 1.50 0.70 -6.70
N ALA A 26 0.51 -0.08 -7.11
CA ALA A 26 -0.82 0.00 -6.53
C ALA A 26 -0.72 -0.60 -5.12
N THR A 27 -0.81 0.25 -4.10
CA THR A 27 -0.93 -0.21 -2.72
C THR A 27 -2.29 -0.89 -2.58
N VAL A 28 -2.28 -2.22 -2.45
CA VAL A 28 -3.50 -2.99 -2.23
C VAL A 28 -4.03 -2.63 -0.84
N PRO A 29 -5.29 -2.18 -0.72
CA PRO A 29 -5.86 -1.87 0.59
C PRO A 29 -5.92 -3.13 1.45
N VAL A 30 -5.57 -2.97 2.73
CA VAL A 30 -5.47 -4.07 3.69
C VAL A 30 -6.84 -4.32 4.32
N ASN A 31 -7.28 -5.58 4.30
CA ASN A 31 -8.55 -5.97 4.89
C ASN A 31 -8.47 -6.09 6.42
N ILE A 32 -9.13 -5.22 7.17
CA ILE A 32 -8.99 -5.20 8.64
C ILE A 32 -9.63 -6.40 9.35
N ASN A 33 -10.56 -7.09 8.70
CA ASN A 33 -11.26 -8.24 9.27
C ASN A 33 -10.50 -9.55 9.09
N SER A 34 -9.67 -9.67 8.05
CA SER A 34 -8.91 -10.89 7.74
C SER A 34 -7.39 -10.73 7.77
N ALA A 35 -6.87 -9.50 7.79
CA ALA A 35 -5.43 -9.27 7.81
C ALA A 35 -4.76 -9.88 9.04
N THR A 36 -3.55 -10.40 8.82
CA THR A 36 -2.63 -10.83 9.88
C THR A 36 -1.97 -9.63 10.55
N ILE A 37 -1.34 -9.85 11.71
CA ILE A 37 -0.59 -8.82 12.42
C ILE A 37 0.50 -8.21 11.52
N VAL A 38 1.17 -9.02 10.70
CA VAL A 38 2.22 -8.55 9.77
C VAL A 38 1.62 -7.67 8.68
N GLN A 39 0.50 -8.07 8.08
CA GLN A 39 -0.19 -7.28 7.05
C GLN A 39 -0.74 -5.96 7.60
N LEU A 40 -1.24 -5.96 8.84
CA LEU A 40 -1.70 -4.73 9.49
C LEU A 40 -0.54 -3.74 9.74
N GLN A 41 0.69 -4.23 9.94
CA GLN A 41 1.87 -3.39 10.11
C GLN A 41 2.36 -2.74 8.80
N GLU A 42 1.92 -3.23 7.64
CA GLU A 42 2.19 -2.57 6.35
C GLU A 42 1.46 -1.22 6.24
N ILE A 43 0.41 -1.02 7.03
CA ILE A 43 -0.35 0.22 7.09
C ILE A 43 0.48 1.29 7.79
N LYS A 44 0.76 2.38 7.08
CA LYS A 44 1.56 3.49 7.63
C LYS A 44 0.88 4.10 8.86
N GLY A 45 1.54 3.98 10.01
CA GLY A 45 1.05 4.49 11.31
C GLY A 45 0.48 3.40 12.23
N ILE A 46 0.47 2.14 11.80
CA ILE A 46 0.16 0.99 12.64
C ILE A 46 1.45 0.26 12.99
N GLY A 47 1.78 0.22 14.27
CA GLY A 47 2.86 -0.64 14.80
C GLY A 47 2.31 -1.96 15.34
N GLU A 48 3.22 -2.87 15.70
CA GLU A 48 2.92 -4.20 16.25
C GLU A 48 1.83 -4.18 17.35
N LYS A 49 2.01 -3.36 18.39
CA LYS A 49 1.02 -3.24 19.49
C LYS A 49 -0.36 -2.77 19.04
N THR A 50 -0.44 -1.93 18.01
CA THR A 50 -1.73 -1.48 17.48
C THR A 50 -2.37 -2.58 16.64
N ALA A 51 -1.58 -3.29 15.83
CA ALA A 51 -2.03 -4.42 15.05
C ALA A 51 -2.60 -5.55 15.94
N GLU A 52 -1.90 -5.89 17.02
CA GLU A 52 -2.40 -6.85 18.03
C GLU A 52 -3.76 -6.44 18.60
N LYS A 53 -3.92 -5.15 18.94
CA LYS A 53 -5.19 -4.63 19.46
C LYS A 53 -6.32 -4.66 18.43
N ILE A 54 -6.03 -4.47 17.15
CA ILE A 54 -7.03 -4.60 16.08
C ILE A 54 -7.53 -6.05 16.01
N VAL A 55 -6.61 -7.02 16.06
CA VAL A 55 -6.95 -8.46 16.07
C VAL A 55 -7.75 -8.81 17.31
N ALA A 56 -7.29 -8.40 18.50
CA ALA A 56 -8.00 -8.64 19.75
C ALA A 56 -9.40 -7.99 19.75
N TYR A 57 -9.53 -6.78 19.18
CA TYR A 57 -10.80 -6.10 19.09
C TYR A 57 -11.80 -6.91 18.26
N ARG A 58 -11.41 -7.39 17.06
CA ARG A 58 -12.32 -8.17 16.20
C ARG A 58 -12.65 -9.56 16.77
N GLU A 59 -11.75 -10.13 17.58
CA GLU A 59 -12.02 -11.39 18.30
C GLU A 59 -13.03 -11.19 19.44
N GLN A 60 -13.00 -10.04 20.11
CA GLN A 60 -13.88 -9.75 21.25
C GLN A 60 -15.24 -9.15 20.86
N HIS A 61 -15.26 -8.29 19.84
CA HIS A 61 -16.44 -7.51 19.45
C HIS A 61 -17.06 -8.00 18.13
N GLY A 62 -16.40 -8.92 17.44
CA GLY A 62 -16.76 -9.36 16.09
C GLY A 62 -16.14 -8.48 15.00
N ALA A 63 -16.45 -8.80 13.75
CA ALA A 63 -15.90 -8.11 12.59
C ALA A 63 -16.25 -6.60 12.58
N PHE A 64 -15.31 -5.78 12.12
CA PHE A 64 -15.54 -4.37 11.85
C PHE A 64 -16.56 -4.22 10.72
N THR A 65 -17.60 -3.42 10.95
CA THR A 65 -18.64 -3.10 9.97
C THR A 65 -18.41 -1.74 9.28
N SER A 66 -17.54 -0.91 9.84
CA SER A 66 -17.11 0.35 9.25
C SER A 66 -15.65 0.62 9.57
N VAL A 67 -14.98 1.41 8.72
CA VAL A 67 -13.59 1.85 8.97
C VAL A 67 -13.51 2.73 10.23
N ASP A 68 -14.55 3.52 10.52
CA ASP A 68 -14.60 4.40 11.69
C ASP A 68 -14.54 3.66 13.03
N GLN A 69 -14.96 2.39 13.08
CA GLN A 69 -14.85 1.56 14.28
C GLN A 69 -13.40 1.31 14.69
N LEU A 70 -12.41 1.51 13.79
CA LEU A 70 -10.99 1.48 14.16
C LEU A 70 -10.65 2.54 15.23
N CYS A 71 -11.39 3.65 15.34
CA CYS A 71 -11.22 4.62 16.43
C CYS A 71 -11.56 4.06 17.83
N GLN A 72 -12.25 2.92 17.91
CA GLN A 72 -12.53 2.23 19.18
C GLN A 72 -11.30 1.43 19.65
N VAL A 73 -10.33 1.17 18.75
CA VAL A 73 -9.09 0.48 19.09
C VAL A 73 -8.13 1.44 19.77
N GLN A 74 -7.71 1.11 20.99
CA GLN A 74 -6.82 1.96 21.78
C GLN A 74 -5.46 2.18 21.08
N GLY A 75 -5.20 3.42 20.68
CA GLY A 75 -3.98 3.81 19.93
C GLY A 75 -4.28 4.33 18.52
N ILE A 76 -5.51 4.19 18.04
CA ILE A 76 -6.00 4.78 16.80
C ILE A 76 -6.90 5.96 17.17
N GLY A 77 -6.34 7.17 17.15
CA GLY A 77 -7.12 8.40 17.27
C GLY A 77 -7.60 8.91 15.90
N ALA A 78 -8.45 9.94 15.89
CA ALA A 78 -8.99 10.55 14.66
C ALA A 78 -7.90 10.90 13.62
N LYS A 79 -6.77 11.47 14.06
CA LYS A 79 -5.64 11.81 13.17
C LYS A 79 -4.97 10.58 12.54
N SER A 80 -4.95 9.45 13.24
CA SER A 80 -4.43 8.19 12.71
C SER A 80 -5.44 7.59 11.74
N LEU A 81 -6.73 7.62 12.10
CA LEU A 81 -7.81 7.13 11.25
C LEU A 81 -7.80 7.82 9.89
N GLU A 82 -7.68 9.14 9.83
CA GLU A 82 -7.60 9.90 8.56
C GLU A 82 -6.48 9.40 7.62
N LYS A 83 -5.35 8.95 8.18
CA LYS A 83 -4.21 8.44 7.40
C LYS A 83 -4.38 6.99 7.01
N ILE A 84 -5.04 6.20 7.86
CA ILE A 84 -5.21 4.75 7.71
C ILE A 84 -6.40 4.43 6.81
N ALA A 85 -7.49 5.19 6.91
CA ALA A 85 -8.73 5.00 6.17
C ALA A 85 -8.54 4.74 4.65
N PRO A 86 -7.69 5.48 3.91
CA PRO A 86 -7.48 5.21 2.48
C PRO A 86 -6.67 3.93 2.19
N GLN A 87 -6.00 3.34 3.19
CA GLN A 87 -5.16 2.15 3.06
C GLN A 87 -5.89 0.86 3.47
N VAL A 88 -7.13 0.96 3.94
CA VAL A 88 -7.86 -0.19 4.49
C VAL A 88 -9.17 -0.41 3.75
N CYS A 89 -9.60 -1.66 3.73
CA CYS A 89 -10.92 -2.05 3.23
C CYS A 89 -11.62 -2.97 4.23
N LEU A 90 -12.94 -3.07 4.05
CA LEU A 90 -13.74 -4.12 4.65
C LEU A 90 -13.83 -5.28 3.65
N GLN A 91 -14.05 -6.49 4.16
CA GLN A 91 -14.33 -7.66 3.32
C GLN A 91 -15.74 -7.59 2.73
#